data_AF-A0A350HC80-F1
#
_entry.id   AF-A0A350HC80-F1
#
_cell.length_a   1.000
_cell.length_b   1.000
_cell.length_c   1.000
_cell.angle_alpha   90.00
_cell.angle_beta   90.00
_cell.angle_gamma   90.00
#
_symmetry.space_group_name_H-M   'P 1'
#
loop_
_entity.id
_entity.type
_entity.pdbx_description
1 polymer ?
#
loop_
_entity_poly.entity_id
_entity_poly.type
_entity_poly.pdbx_seq_one_letter_code
_entity_poly.pdbx_strand_id
1 'polypeptide(L)'
;MNKKKLNGIIENYIKENVKEFLNVKPIVKEVSTDISEYKKQLKSKAKMRRGKIFSYTFILNEGMFKKVLRISVSDGGEIIKISKSK
;
A
#
# COMPACT_ATOMS: atom_id res chain seq x y z
N MET A 1 1.11 -12.15 8.53
CA MET A 1 -0.24 -12.59 8.08
C MET A 1 -0.15 -13.26 6.70
N ASN A 2 -1.12 -14.07 6.29
CA ASN A 2 -1.04 -14.76 4.99
C ASN A 2 -1.31 -13.79 3.82
N LYS A 3 -0.53 -13.83 2.73
CA LYS A 3 -0.64 -12.88 1.58
C LYS A 3 -2.07 -12.78 1.01
N LYS A 4 -2.81 -13.89 1.00
CA LYS A 4 -4.23 -13.92 0.56
C LYS A 4 -5.14 -12.99 1.37
N LYS A 5 -4.92 -12.86 2.68
CA LYS A 5 -5.72 -11.95 3.54
C LYS A 5 -5.42 -10.48 3.25
N LEU A 6 -4.15 -10.15 2.99
CA LEU A 6 -3.75 -8.78 2.61
C LEU A 6 -4.36 -8.37 1.28
N ASN A 7 -4.35 -9.28 0.29
CA ASN A 7 -5.02 -9.03 -0.99
C ASN A 7 -6.51 -8.76 -0.79
N GLY A 8 -7.20 -9.55 0.04
CA GLY A 8 -8.63 -9.33 0.31
C GLY A 8 -8.94 -7.95 0.92
N ILE A 9 -8.10 -7.45 1.84
CA ILE A 9 -8.26 -6.10 2.41
C ILE A 9 -8.12 -5.03 1.32
N ILE A 10 -7.10 -5.17 0.47
CA ILE A 10 -6.82 -4.25 -0.63
C ILE A 10 -7.94 -4.28 -1.67
N GLU A 11 -8.38 -5.46 -2.08
CA GLU A 11 -9.47 -5.64 -3.05
C GLU A 11 -10.77 -5.02 -2.55
N ASN A 12 -11.10 -5.24 -1.28
CA ASN A 12 -12.32 -4.67 -0.69
C ASN A 12 -12.23 -3.13 -0.63
N TYR A 13 -11.07 -2.59 -0.21
CA TYR A 13 -10.85 -1.15 -0.20
C TYR A 13 -11.03 -0.52 -1.59
N ILE A 14 -10.46 -1.16 -2.62
CA ILE A 14 -10.57 -0.69 -4.01
C ILE A 14 -12.01 -0.76 -4.50
N LYS A 15 -12.71 -1.85 -4.19
CA LYS A 15 -14.13 -2.04 -4.57
C LYS A 15 -15.03 -0.97 -3.97
N GLU A 16 -14.76 -0.53 -2.74
CA GLU A 16 -15.58 0.47 -2.06
C GLU A 16 -15.20 1.91 -2.45
N ASN A 17 -13.91 2.21 -2.59
CA ASN A 17 -13.43 3.60 -2.69
C ASN A 17 -12.97 4.01 -4.10
N VAL A 18 -12.41 3.08 -4.89
CA VAL A 18 -11.66 3.39 -6.11
C VAL A 18 -11.79 2.28 -7.15
N LYS A 19 -13.05 1.99 -7.52
CA LYS A 19 -13.43 0.89 -8.44
C LYS A 19 -12.70 0.90 -9.79
N GLU A 20 -12.24 2.08 -10.22
CA GLU A 20 -11.43 2.25 -11.45
C GLU A 20 -10.14 1.39 -11.46
N PHE A 21 -9.60 1.05 -10.28
CA PHE A 21 -8.40 0.21 -10.15
C PHE A 21 -8.69 -1.28 -9.92
N LEU A 22 -9.96 -1.72 -9.89
CA LEU A 22 -10.33 -3.08 -9.51
C LEU A 22 -9.78 -4.14 -10.48
N ASN A 23 -9.67 -3.79 -11.77
CA ASN A 23 -9.11 -4.66 -12.81
C ASN A 23 -7.60 -4.45 -13.02
N VAL A 24 -6.97 -3.56 -12.25
CA VAL A 24 -5.55 -3.25 -12.38
C VAL A 24 -4.74 -4.17 -11.48
N LYS A 25 -3.78 -4.91 -12.05
CA LYS A 25 -2.85 -5.71 -11.26
C LYS A 25 -1.89 -4.78 -10.48
N PRO A 26 -1.85 -4.85 -9.14
CA PRO A 26 -0.90 -4.05 -8.38
C PRO A 26 0.51 -4.59 -8.54
N ILE A 27 1.47 -3.66 -8.55
CA ILE A 27 2.86 -3.95 -8.28
C ILE A 27 3.02 -3.99 -6.76
N VAL A 28 3.29 -5.17 -6.22
CA VAL A 28 3.48 -5.38 -4.77
C VAL A 28 4.97 -5.34 -4.47
N LYS A 29 5.39 -4.39 -3.63
CA LYS A 29 6.73 -4.36 -3.05
C LYS A 29 6.66 -4.67 -1.57
N GLU A 30 7.36 -5.72 -1.15
CA GLU A 30 7.61 -5.99 0.27
C GLU A 30 8.78 -5.11 0.71
N VAL A 31 8.54 -4.24 1.67
CA VAL A 31 9.56 -3.43 2.33
C VAL A 31 9.73 -4.02 3.72
N SER A 32 10.88 -4.67 3.92
CA SER A 32 11.34 -5.08 5.23
C SER A 32 11.67 -3.82 6.02
N THR A 33 10.75 -3.37 6.86
CA THR A 33 11.00 -2.30 7.82
C THR A 33 11.88 -2.83 8.94
N ASP A 34 13.16 -3.05 8.66
CA ASP A 34 14.18 -2.94 9.71
C ASP A 34 14.22 -1.46 10.08
N ILE A 35 13.81 -1.16 11.31
CA ILE A 35 13.19 0.11 11.75
C ILE A 35 14.15 1.32 11.69
N SER A 36 15.38 1.15 11.22
CA SER A 36 16.43 2.17 11.26
C SER A 36 16.32 3.22 10.14
N GLU A 37 15.98 2.85 8.90
CA GLU A 37 15.91 3.83 7.80
C GLU A 37 14.58 4.60 7.76
N TYR A 38 13.46 3.92 7.99
CA TYR A 38 12.13 4.53 7.89
C TYR A 38 11.85 5.54 9.02
N LYS A 39 12.45 5.30 10.20
CA LYS A 39 12.32 6.20 11.37
C LYS A 39 13.11 7.50 11.19
N LYS A 40 14.23 7.45 10.45
CA LYS A 40 15.02 8.65 10.10
C LYS A 40 14.23 9.60 9.20
N GLN A 41 13.45 9.07 8.26
CA GLN A 41 12.67 9.91 7.33
C GLN A 41 11.44 10.56 7.98
N LEU A 42 10.83 9.95 9.01
CA LEU A 42 9.53 10.40 9.53
C LEU A 42 9.58 11.34 10.75
N LYS A 43 10.76 11.67 11.31
CA LYS A 43 10.94 12.63 12.44
C LYS A 43 9.92 12.52 13.59
N SER A 44 9.30 11.36 13.77
CA SER A 44 8.23 11.16 14.75
C SER A 44 8.54 9.93 15.60
N LYS A 45 8.10 9.98 16.87
CA LYS A 45 8.15 8.88 17.85
C LYS A 45 7.27 7.71 17.39
N ALA A 46 7.59 7.08 16.25
CA ALA A 46 6.92 5.89 15.79
C ALA A 46 7.30 4.75 16.74
N LYS A 47 6.28 4.19 17.43
CA LYS A 47 6.41 2.96 18.21
C LYS A 47 7.06 1.90 17.32
N MET A 48 8.16 1.30 17.78
CA MET A 48 8.83 0.20 17.08
C MET A 48 7.85 -0.97 16.95
N ARG A 49 7.14 -1.05 15.83
CA ARG A 49 6.46 -2.27 15.42
C ARG A 49 7.41 -3.01 14.48
N ARG A 50 8.04 -4.08 14.97
CA ARG A 50 8.72 -5.05 14.10
C ARG A 50 7.65 -5.64 13.18
N GLY A 51 7.76 -5.39 11.89
CA GLY A 51 6.77 -5.84 10.92
C GLY A 51 7.18 -5.54 9.50
N LYS A 52 6.72 -6.38 8.57
CA LYS A 52 6.87 -6.14 7.14
C LYS A 52 5.81 -5.15 6.69
N ILE A 53 6.15 -4.26 5.76
CA ILE A 53 5.19 -3.38 5.10
C ILE A 53 5.07 -3.82 3.65
N PHE A 54 3.85 -4.00 3.18
CA PHE A 54 3.53 -4.32 1.80
C PHE A 54 3.00 -3.07 1.11
N SER A 55 3.69 -2.60 0.08
CA SER A 55 3.25 -1.47 -0.73
C SER A 55 2.65 -1.98 -2.04
N TYR A 56 1.36 -1.77 -2.21
CA TYR A 56 0.58 -2.08 -3.40
C TYR A 56 0.49 -0.82 -4.25
N THR A 57 1.11 -0.82 -5.44
CA THR A 57 1.03 0.29 -6.39
C THR A 57 0.21 -0.14 -7.60
N PHE A 58 -0.93 0.50 -7.79
CA PHE A 58 -1.80 0.36 -8.95
C PHE A 58 -1.52 1.50 -9.92
N ILE A 59 -1.37 1.17 -11.19
CA ILE A 59 -1.12 2.14 -12.25
C ILE A 59 -2.21 1.95 -13.30
N LEU A 60 -3.05 2.96 -13.47
CA LEU A 60 -4.06 3.01 -14.50
C LEU A 60 -3.61 4.04 -15.54
N ASN A 61 -3.38 3.59 -16.77
CA ASN A 61 -3.09 4.47 -17.90
C ASN A 61 -4.39 4.71 -18.66
N GLU A 62 -4.90 5.94 -18.60
CA GLU A 62 -6.05 6.39 -19.38
C GLU A 62 -5.57 7.40 -20.43
N GLY A 63 -5.21 6.88 -21.62
CA GLY A 63 -4.71 7.70 -22.72
C GLY A 63 -3.41 8.43 -22.36
N MET A 64 -3.43 9.76 -22.38
CA MET A 64 -2.30 10.61 -22.00
C MET A 64 -2.11 10.78 -20.48
N PHE A 65 -3.09 10.36 -19.67
CA PHE A 65 -3.07 10.53 -18.22
C PHE A 65 -2.73 9.21 -17.51
N LYS A 66 -1.93 9.32 -16.46
CA LYS A 66 -1.50 8.20 -15.63
C LYS A 66 -1.97 8.42 -14.20
N LYS A 67 -2.99 7.66 -13.79
CA LYS A 67 -3.43 7.64 -12.40
C LYS A 67 -2.67 6.57 -11.64
N VAL A 68 -2.13 6.94 -10.49
CA VAL A 68 -1.37 6.03 -9.63
C VAL A 68 -2.02 6.00 -8.26
N LEU A 69 -2.34 4.80 -7.78
CA LEU A 69 -2.83 4.56 -6.44
C LEU A 69 -1.82 3.70 -5.70
N ARG A 70 -1.26 4.20 -4.61
CA ARG A 70 -0.34 3.47 -3.75
C ARG A 70 -0.99 3.27 -2.38
N ILE A 71 -1.08 2.01 -1.96
CA ILE A 71 -1.61 1.61 -0.65
C ILE A 71 -0.51 0.84 0.07
N SER A 72 -0.12 1.31 1.25
CA SER A 72 0.84 0.63 2.11
C SER A 72 0.11 -0.02 3.28
N VAL A 73 0.30 -1.32 3.46
CA VAL A 73 -0.36 -2.13 4.50
C VAL A 73 0.70 -2.82 5.34
N SER A 74 0.51 -2.87 6.65
CA SER A 74 1.37 -3.64 7.53
C SER A 74 1.12 -5.15 7.38
N ASP A 75 2.06 -5.99 7.79
CA ASP A 75 1.83 -7.43 7.91
C ASP A 75 0.64 -7.76 8.83
N GLY A 76 0.25 -6.86 9.73
CA GLY A 76 -0.93 -7.00 10.59
C GLY A 76 -2.27 -6.68 9.89
N GLY A 77 -2.25 -6.23 8.63
CA GLY A 77 -3.46 -5.86 7.89
C GLY A 77 -3.93 -4.43 8.12
N GLU A 78 -3.19 -3.62 8.87
CA GLU A 78 -3.51 -2.20 9.05
C GLU A 78 -3.01 -1.41 7.84
N ILE A 79 -3.89 -0.61 7.24
CA ILE A 79 -3.50 0.33 6.18
C ILE A 79 -2.74 1.49 6.83
N ILE A 80 -1.47 1.64 6.47
CA ILE A 80 -0.56 2.65 7.01
C ILE A 80 -0.69 3.96 6.24
N LYS A 81 -0.77 3.87 4.91
CA LYS A 81 -0.78 5.05 4.04
C LYS A 81 -1.49 4.76 2.73
N ILE A 82 -2.22 5.75 2.25
CA ILE A 82 -2.85 5.75 0.93
C ILE A 82 -2.38 7.00 0.21
N SER A 83 -2.04 6.89 -1.07
CA SER A 83 -1.64 8.01 -1.91
C SER A 83 -2.22 7.82 -3.30
N LYS A 84 -3.02 8.80 -3.74
CA LYS A 84 -3.64 8.81 -5.08
C LYS A 84 -3.07 10.00 -5.85
N SER A 85 -2.59 9.76 -7.06
CA SER A 85 -2.27 10.83 -8.01
C SER A 85 -3.56 11.38 -8.59
N LYS A 86 -3.62 12.70 -8.74
CA LYS A 86 -4.73 13.40 -9.41
C LYS A 86 -4.66 13.17 -10.91
#